data_AF-A0A2W2CA26-F1
#
_entry.id   AF-A0A2W2CA26-F1
#
_cell.length_a   1.000
_cell.length_b   1.000
_cell.length_c   1.000
_cell.angle_alpha   90.00
_cell.angle_beta   90.00
_cell.angle_gamma   90.00
#
_symmetry.space_group_name_H-M   'P 1'
#
loop_
_entity.id
_entity.type
_entity.pdbx_description
1 polymer ?
#
loop_
_entity_poly.entity_id
_entity_poly.type
_entity_poly.pdbx_seq_one_letter_code
_entity_poly.pdbx_strand_id
1 'polypeptide(L)'
;MDTPLDLGVVGAPPDEPDEEPPRGRGGWRVWTAIAAAFVLGGGLGLFVADAREDAASYSDVRLVSGALQAIPDRADEESPGRIQLSLLNLGEHEVEILGLELPGMTVRPDDEPSAPVAAPPGEWVSAGQDGLIADCAGTDPGDDAPVRVRVRDAGGTERLVEVGALPDFGGALEVWGYVCRGPELVFPGGATVRVNDDGSVTTTLQVANSGSEPMEISRFQTLAPGLSTTGPEVPFELPPNEALDVPVTWTVTDCRLALQWVAPEIEYSIGSGTTSMPGWHPLTGAAQAELILMVDRVCGDGP
;
A
#
# COMPACT_ATOMS: atom_id res chain seq x y z
N MET A 1 21.58 -46.35 1.67
CA MET A 1 23.03 -46.03 1.66
C MET A 1 23.09 -44.59 2.12
N ASP A 2 23.07 -44.46 3.43
CA ASP A 2 22.73 -43.25 4.16
C ASP A 2 24.00 -42.75 4.84
N THR A 3 24.48 -41.60 4.41
CA THR A 3 25.61 -40.92 5.05
C THR A 3 25.05 -39.74 5.83
N PRO A 4 25.17 -39.71 7.17
CA PRO A 4 24.72 -38.58 7.97
C PRO A 4 25.74 -37.43 7.92
N LEU A 5 25.22 -36.20 7.83
CA LEU A 5 25.98 -34.95 7.89
C LEU A 5 26.53 -34.71 9.30
N ASP A 6 27.85 -34.53 9.37
CA ASP A 6 28.64 -34.22 10.56
C ASP A 6 28.65 -32.70 10.79
N LEU A 7 28.08 -32.25 11.91
CA LEU A 7 28.04 -30.86 12.33
C LEU A 7 29.15 -30.63 13.36
N GLY A 8 30.26 -30.07 12.88
CA GLY A 8 31.42 -29.73 13.68
C GLY A 8 31.12 -28.77 14.83
N VAL A 9 31.44 -29.23 16.04
CA VAL A 9 31.47 -28.47 17.29
C VAL A 9 32.76 -27.63 17.34
N VAL A 10 32.65 -26.30 17.45
CA VAL A 10 33.80 -25.42 17.72
C VAL A 10 33.85 -25.15 19.23
N GLY A 11 34.99 -25.53 19.82
CA GLY A 11 35.22 -25.58 21.26
C GLY A 11 35.55 -24.24 21.93
N ALA A 12 35.58 -24.34 23.26
CA ALA A 12 35.85 -23.31 24.26
C ALA A 12 37.27 -22.70 24.16
N PRO A 13 37.48 -21.46 24.68
CA PRO A 13 38.72 -20.72 24.52
C PRO A 13 39.85 -21.23 25.44
N PRO A 14 41.13 -21.14 25.02
CA PRO A 14 42.27 -21.45 25.87
C PRO A 14 42.68 -20.28 26.77
N ASP A 15 43.29 -20.67 27.89
CA ASP A 15 43.78 -19.90 29.04
C ASP A 15 44.75 -18.75 28.71
N GLU A 16 44.68 -17.73 29.58
CA GLU A 16 45.58 -16.59 29.72
C GLU A 16 47.03 -16.99 30.05
N PRO A 17 48.01 -16.19 29.62
CA PRO A 17 49.27 -16.05 30.34
C PRO A 17 49.36 -14.70 31.06
N ASP A 18 49.66 -14.79 32.36
CA ASP A 18 50.17 -13.70 33.21
C ASP A 18 51.52 -13.17 32.69
N GLU A 19 51.65 -11.86 32.52
CA GLU A 19 52.94 -11.17 32.60
C GLU A 19 52.79 -9.71 33.07
N GLU A 20 53.46 -9.40 34.19
CA GLU A 20 53.52 -8.15 34.95
C GLU A 20 54.41 -7.05 34.28
N PRO A 21 54.44 -5.80 34.79
CA PRO A 21 54.41 -4.58 33.97
C PRO A 21 55.76 -3.84 33.82
N PRO A 22 55.90 -2.95 32.82
CA PRO A 22 56.81 -1.82 32.88
C PRO A 22 56.07 -0.51 33.23
N ARG A 23 56.72 0.19 34.17
CA ARG A 23 56.37 1.49 34.75
C ARG A 23 56.47 2.63 33.73
N GLY A 24 55.54 3.59 33.82
CA GLY A 24 55.91 5.00 33.77
C GLY A 24 55.22 5.90 32.73
N ARG A 25 54.66 7.00 33.25
CA ARG A 25 54.21 8.25 32.61
C ARG A 25 52.85 8.23 31.90
N GLY A 26 51.89 8.96 32.49
CA GLY A 26 50.78 9.56 31.74
C GLY A 26 49.38 9.55 32.38
N GLY A 27 49.26 9.52 33.71
CA GLY A 27 47.99 9.34 34.45
C GLY A 27 46.95 10.46 34.37
N TRP A 28 46.95 11.32 33.35
CA TRP A 28 45.93 12.39 33.20
C TRP A 28 45.08 12.30 31.92
N ARG A 29 45.36 11.35 31.01
CA ARG A 29 44.59 11.19 29.75
C ARG A 29 43.57 10.06 29.76
N VAL A 30 43.54 9.23 30.80
CA VAL A 30 42.61 8.09 30.90
C VAL A 30 41.29 8.48 31.58
N TRP A 31 41.30 9.50 32.45
CA TRP A 31 40.07 10.00 33.08
C TRP A 31 39.20 10.86 32.15
N THR A 32 39.74 11.35 31.04
CA THR A 32 38.97 12.07 30.01
C THR A 32 38.13 11.14 29.12
N ALA A 33 38.43 9.84 29.07
CA ALA A 33 37.67 8.89 28.25
C ALA A 33 36.39 8.36 28.95
N ILE A 34 36.34 8.35 30.28
CA ILE A 34 35.14 7.91 31.03
C ILE A 34 34.12 9.06 31.20
N ALA A 35 34.57 10.33 31.15
CA ALA A 35 33.65 11.48 31.15
C ALA A 35 32.94 11.70 29.80
N ALA A 36 33.50 11.24 28.68
CA ALA A 36 32.85 11.37 27.36
C ALA A 36 31.78 10.30 27.10
N ALA A 37 31.83 9.15 27.80
CA ALA A 37 30.79 8.12 27.70
C ALA A 37 29.52 8.45 28.49
N PHE A 38 29.59 9.34 29.49
CA PHE A 38 28.41 9.81 30.24
C PHE A 38 27.72 11.05 29.63
N VAL A 39 28.32 11.68 28.61
CA VAL A 39 27.71 12.82 27.90
C VAL A 39 26.95 12.38 26.64
N LEU A 40 27.24 11.20 26.08
CA LEU A 40 26.50 10.62 24.94
C LEU A 40 25.51 9.51 25.31
N GLY A 41 25.50 9.05 26.56
CA GLY A 41 24.50 8.12 27.12
C GLY A 41 23.55 8.75 28.15
N GLY A 42 23.50 10.08 28.23
CA GLY A 42 22.75 10.85 29.23
C GLY A 42 21.59 11.67 28.66
N GLY A 43 21.03 11.26 27.51
CA GLY A 43 19.95 11.98 26.81
C GLY A 43 18.58 11.32 26.86
N LEU A 44 18.42 10.19 27.55
CA LEU A 44 17.17 9.42 27.61
C LEU A 44 16.62 9.20 29.03
N GLY A 45 17.07 9.96 30.03
CA GLY A 45 16.58 9.78 31.39
C GLY A 45 16.77 11.00 32.26
N LEU A 46 15.87 11.97 32.16
CA LEU A 46 15.55 12.95 33.22
C LEU A 46 14.26 13.72 32.86
N PHE A 47 13.13 13.04 33.00
CA PHE A 47 11.84 13.66 33.30
C PHE A 47 11.34 13.09 34.64
N VAL A 48 12.03 13.43 35.73
CA VAL A 48 11.48 13.32 37.09
C VAL A 48 11.96 14.54 37.86
N ALA A 49 11.21 15.63 37.72
CA ALA A 49 11.13 16.71 38.70
C ALA A 49 9.97 17.65 38.35
N ASP A 50 8.73 17.16 38.42
CA ASP A 50 7.65 17.92 39.04
C ASP A 50 6.63 16.95 39.65
N ALA A 51 6.92 16.53 40.89
CA ALA A 51 6.09 15.62 41.65
C ALA A 51 5.66 16.35 42.92
N ARG A 52 4.58 17.13 42.82
CA ARG A 52 3.57 17.39 43.87
C ARG A 52 2.62 18.51 43.42
N GLU A 53 1.76 18.22 42.45
CA GLU A 53 0.40 18.83 42.41
C GLU A 53 -0.58 18.05 41.50
N ASP A 54 -0.15 17.09 40.67
CA ASP A 54 -1.06 16.26 39.85
C ASP A 54 -1.16 14.79 40.32
N ALA A 55 -1.64 14.56 41.54
CA ALA A 55 -2.00 13.22 42.02
C ALA A 55 -3.33 12.68 41.42
N ALA A 56 -3.73 13.19 40.24
CA ALA A 56 -4.95 12.79 39.52
C ALA A 56 -4.69 12.23 38.10
N SER A 57 -3.45 12.11 37.63
CA SER A 57 -3.14 11.68 36.26
C SER A 57 -2.69 10.21 36.11
N TYR A 58 -3.04 9.32 37.04
CA TYR A 58 -2.76 7.87 36.96
C TYR A 58 -3.67 7.09 36.00
N SER A 59 -3.85 7.58 34.79
CA SER A 59 -4.41 6.78 33.70
C SER A 59 -3.80 7.19 32.38
N ASP A 60 -2.48 7.00 32.24
CA ASP A 60 -1.82 7.03 30.94
C ASP A 60 -2.36 5.86 30.11
N VAL A 61 -3.41 6.14 29.34
CA VAL A 61 -3.90 5.21 28.32
C VAL A 61 -2.86 5.16 27.23
N ARG A 62 -2.16 4.03 27.14
CA ARG A 62 -1.13 3.78 26.14
C ARG A 62 -1.62 2.66 25.23
N LEU A 63 -2.02 3.01 24.02
CA LEU A 63 -2.43 2.04 23.02
C LEU A 63 -1.35 1.91 21.94
N VAL A 64 -1.15 0.69 21.47
CA VAL A 64 -0.38 0.38 20.28
C VAL A 64 -1.31 -0.23 19.26
N SER A 65 -1.22 0.22 18.01
CA SER A 65 -1.98 -0.36 16.92
C SER A 65 -1.24 -1.55 16.29
N GLY A 66 -2.02 -2.50 15.79
CA GLY A 66 -1.56 -3.59 14.95
C GLY A 66 -2.12 -3.42 13.53
N ALA A 67 -2.52 -4.53 12.91
CA ALA A 67 -3.09 -4.51 11.57
C ALA A 67 -4.43 -3.75 11.52
N LEU A 68 -4.57 -2.88 10.52
CA LEU A 68 -5.82 -2.27 10.12
C LEU A 68 -6.39 -3.07 8.95
N GLN A 69 -7.56 -3.66 9.15
CA GLN A 69 -8.32 -4.33 8.10
C GLN A 69 -9.45 -3.42 7.68
N ALA A 70 -9.47 -3.02 6.41
CA ALA A 70 -10.59 -2.31 5.83
C ALA A 70 -11.41 -3.25 4.96
N ILE A 71 -12.74 -3.18 5.09
CA ILE A 71 -13.69 -3.88 4.23
C ILE A 71 -14.56 -2.85 3.50
N PRO A 72 -14.01 -1.98 2.62
CA PRO A 72 -14.84 -1.14 1.78
C PRO A 72 -14.96 -1.72 0.36
N ASP A 73 -16.20 -1.75 -0.16
CA ASP A 73 -16.41 -1.70 -1.60
C ASP A 73 -16.43 -0.24 -2.10
N ARG A 74 -16.99 0.70 -1.29
CA ARG A 74 -17.09 2.14 -1.64
C ARG A 74 -17.04 3.14 -0.48
N ALA A 75 -17.48 2.78 0.73
CA ALA A 75 -17.54 3.67 1.89
C ALA A 75 -18.19 5.05 1.59
N ASP A 76 -19.38 5.00 1.00
CA ASP A 76 -20.24 6.15 0.68
C ASP A 76 -21.57 6.07 1.46
N GLU A 77 -22.51 6.99 1.20
CA GLU A 77 -23.81 6.99 1.90
C GLU A 77 -24.68 5.75 1.60
N GLU A 78 -24.54 5.17 0.41
CA GLU A 78 -25.32 4.01 -0.05
C GLU A 78 -24.72 2.69 0.47
N SER A 79 -23.40 2.65 0.58
CA SER A 79 -22.60 1.51 1.02
C SER A 79 -21.50 1.96 1.99
N PRO A 80 -21.86 2.22 3.26
CA PRO A 80 -20.90 2.68 4.26
C PRO A 80 -19.84 1.63 4.56
N GLY A 81 -18.63 2.10 4.77
CA GLY A 81 -17.45 1.28 5.01
C GLY A 81 -17.42 0.70 6.42
N ARG A 82 -16.64 -0.37 6.55
CA ARG A 82 -16.26 -0.97 7.82
C ARG A 82 -14.75 -1.09 7.91
N ILE A 83 -14.21 -0.84 9.10
CA ILE A 83 -12.83 -1.14 9.44
C ILE A 83 -12.75 -1.96 10.72
N GLN A 84 -11.64 -2.65 10.89
CA GLN A 84 -11.25 -3.33 12.11
C GLN A 84 -9.78 -3.05 12.41
N LEU A 85 -9.49 -2.60 13.63
CA LEU A 85 -8.14 -2.31 14.09
C LEU A 85 -7.79 -3.24 15.25
N SER A 86 -6.63 -3.90 15.16
CA SER A 86 -6.05 -4.61 16.29
C SER A 86 -5.36 -3.60 17.22
N LEU A 87 -5.63 -3.67 18.52
CA LEU A 87 -5.09 -2.75 19.52
C LEU A 87 -4.51 -3.53 20.69
N LEU A 88 -3.39 -3.04 21.23
CA LEU A 88 -2.76 -3.55 22.46
C LEU A 88 -2.75 -2.43 23.50
N ASN A 89 -3.35 -2.69 24.66
CA ASN A 89 -3.28 -1.78 25.79
C ASN A 89 -1.99 -2.02 26.59
N LEU A 90 -1.07 -1.04 26.58
CA LEU A 90 0.15 -1.02 27.38
C LEU A 90 -0.01 -0.21 28.69
N GLY A 91 -1.21 0.27 28.97
CA GLY A 91 -1.57 0.88 30.25
C GLY A 91 -1.63 -0.13 31.39
N GLU A 92 -1.80 0.36 32.61
CA GLU A 92 -1.91 -0.48 33.83
C GLU A 92 -3.34 -0.91 34.13
N HIS A 93 -4.32 -0.30 33.46
CA HIS A 93 -5.74 -0.48 33.70
C HIS A 93 -6.47 -0.81 32.41
N GLU A 94 -7.55 -1.58 32.55
CA GLU A 94 -8.50 -1.84 31.46
C GLU A 94 -9.13 -0.53 31.00
N VAL A 95 -9.33 -0.42 29.69
CA VAL A 95 -10.07 0.66 29.04
C VAL A 95 -11.14 0.06 28.14
N GLU A 96 -12.23 0.80 27.91
CA GLU A 96 -13.21 0.44 26.89
C GLU A 96 -12.91 1.21 25.61
N ILE A 97 -12.81 0.52 24.48
CA ILE A 97 -12.75 1.12 23.15
C ILE A 97 -14.17 1.38 22.66
N LEU A 98 -14.51 2.64 22.43
CA LEU A 98 -15.85 3.09 22.06
C LEU A 98 -16.05 3.25 20.55
N GLY A 99 -14.97 3.40 19.79
CA GLY A 99 -15.02 3.60 18.35
C GLY A 99 -13.68 4.06 17.77
N LEU A 100 -13.64 4.15 16.45
CA LEU A 100 -12.46 4.53 15.68
C LEU A 100 -12.80 5.73 14.77
N GLU A 101 -11.89 6.67 14.66
CA GLU A 101 -12.00 7.80 13.73
C GLU A 101 -10.82 7.76 12.77
N LEU A 102 -11.12 7.67 11.48
CA LEU A 102 -10.13 7.73 10.42
C LEU A 102 -10.10 9.14 9.83
N PRO A 103 -8.91 9.74 9.70
CA PRO A 103 -8.71 10.96 8.92
C PRO A 103 -9.32 10.85 7.52
N GLY A 104 -10.04 11.89 7.09
CA GLY A 104 -10.74 11.91 5.80
C GLY A 104 -12.02 11.07 5.75
N MET A 105 -12.48 10.52 6.88
CA MET A 105 -13.73 9.77 6.97
C MET A 105 -14.61 10.28 8.11
N THR A 106 -15.92 10.08 7.96
CA THR A 106 -16.93 10.39 8.98
C THR A 106 -17.78 9.16 9.26
N VAL A 107 -18.32 9.04 10.48
CA VAL A 107 -19.31 8.01 10.79
C VAL A 107 -20.68 8.58 10.47
N ARG A 108 -21.52 7.82 9.76
CA ARG A 108 -22.89 8.19 9.44
C ARG A 108 -23.65 8.53 10.72
N PRO A 109 -24.36 9.67 10.79
CA PRO A 109 -24.95 10.16 12.04
C PRO A 109 -26.04 9.24 12.61
N ASP A 110 -26.69 8.44 11.77
CA ASP A 110 -27.76 7.52 12.15
C ASP A 110 -27.26 6.11 12.51
N ASP A 111 -25.96 5.83 12.37
CA ASP A 111 -25.43 4.52 12.74
C ASP A 111 -25.29 4.38 14.26
N GLU A 112 -25.68 3.20 14.75
CA GLU A 112 -25.51 2.85 16.15
C GLU A 112 -24.01 2.82 16.49
N PRO A 113 -23.59 3.44 17.60
CA PRO A 113 -22.22 3.33 18.06
C PRO A 113 -21.80 1.86 18.19
N SER A 114 -20.59 1.53 17.76
CA SER A 114 -20.02 0.20 17.98
C SER A 114 -20.15 -0.19 19.45
N ALA A 115 -20.48 -1.45 19.70
CA ALA A 115 -20.49 -1.96 21.08
C ALA A 115 -19.10 -1.74 21.72
N PRO A 116 -19.03 -1.20 22.95
CA PRO A 116 -17.76 -1.01 23.63
C PRO A 116 -16.96 -2.32 23.72
N VAL A 117 -15.66 -2.24 23.41
CA VAL A 117 -14.75 -3.39 23.50
C VAL A 117 -13.82 -3.19 24.69
N ALA A 118 -13.89 -4.09 25.67
CA ALA A 118 -12.94 -4.09 26.78
C ALA A 118 -11.53 -4.43 26.28
N ALA A 119 -10.54 -3.64 26.68
CA ALA A 119 -9.13 -3.80 26.32
C ALA A 119 -8.28 -3.96 27.58
N PRO A 120 -8.08 -5.19 28.07
CA PRO A 120 -7.24 -5.45 29.25
C PRO A 120 -5.76 -5.11 28.99
N PRO A 121 -5.00 -4.74 30.03
CA PRO A 121 -3.55 -4.56 29.93
C PRO A 121 -2.83 -5.80 29.38
N GLY A 122 -1.98 -5.61 28.37
CA GLY A 122 -1.13 -6.65 27.79
C GLY A 122 -1.85 -7.61 26.83
N GLU A 123 -3.13 -7.37 26.52
CA GLU A 123 -3.91 -8.21 25.61
C GLU A 123 -4.23 -7.50 24.29
N TRP A 124 -4.12 -8.24 23.18
CA TRP A 124 -4.57 -7.76 21.88
C TRP A 124 -6.07 -7.92 21.75
N VAL A 125 -6.74 -6.84 21.35
CA VAL A 125 -8.18 -6.83 21.07
C VAL A 125 -8.45 -6.30 19.67
N SER A 126 -9.59 -6.65 19.08
CA SER A 126 -10.01 -6.13 17.79
C SER A 126 -11.20 -5.19 17.97
N ALA A 127 -11.01 -3.91 17.67
CA ALA A 127 -12.06 -2.91 17.69
C ALA A 127 -12.53 -2.61 16.26
N GLY A 128 -13.84 -2.47 16.06
CA GLY A 128 -14.44 -2.20 14.75
C GLY A 128 -15.17 -0.87 14.70
N GLN A 129 -15.20 -0.26 13.52
CA GLN A 129 -16.03 0.89 13.22
C GLN A 129 -16.81 0.65 11.94
N ASP A 130 -18.12 0.73 12.05
CA ASP A 130 -19.07 0.65 10.94
C ASP A 130 -19.53 2.06 10.56
N GLY A 131 -20.23 2.17 9.44
CA GLY A 131 -20.87 3.44 9.06
C GLY A 131 -19.92 4.48 8.48
N LEU A 132 -18.72 4.08 8.03
CA LEU A 132 -17.72 5.04 7.57
C LEU A 132 -18.05 5.57 6.17
N ILE A 133 -18.05 6.89 6.04
CA ILE A 133 -18.24 7.63 4.79
C ILE A 133 -16.96 8.42 4.53
N ALA A 134 -16.31 8.18 3.40
CA ALA A 134 -15.10 8.91 3.03
C ALA A 134 -15.42 10.28 2.43
N ASP A 135 -14.70 11.31 2.88
CA ASP A 135 -14.72 12.64 2.28
C ASP A 135 -13.69 12.72 1.15
N CYS A 136 -14.08 12.26 -0.03
CA CYS A 136 -13.20 12.27 -1.21
C CYS A 136 -13.06 13.64 -1.88
N ALA A 137 -13.86 14.63 -1.47
CA ALA A 137 -13.71 16.03 -1.90
C ALA A 137 -12.78 16.83 -0.97
N GLY A 138 -12.47 16.27 0.19
CA GLY A 138 -11.60 16.86 1.21
C GLY A 138 -10.11 16.80 0.86
N THR A 139 -9.30 17.35 1.77
CA THR A 139 -7.84 17.29 1.66
C THR A 139 -7.35 15.87 1.95
N ASP A 140 -6.40 15.40 1.15
CA ASP A 140 -5.63 14.18 1.42
C ASP A 140 -5.13 14.17 2.87
N PRO A 141 -5.44 13.13 3.67
CA PRO A 141 -5.00 13.04 5.06
C PRO A 141 -3.48 13.05 5.26
N GLY A 142 -2.70 12.61 4.27
CA GLY A 142 -1.25 12.44 4.34
C GLY A 142 -0.80 11.10 4.91
N ASP A 143 0.43 10.69 4.58
CA ASP A 143 0.98 9.35 4.87
C ASP A 143 1.04 9.03 6.38
N ASP A 144 1.23 10.04 7.22
CA ASP A 144 1.42 9.90 8.67
C ASP A 144 0.13 10.15 9.48
N ALA A 145 -1.04 10.22 8.82
CA ALA A 145 -2.29 10.55 9.50
C ALA A 145 -2.68 9.44 10.52
N PRO A 146 -2.74 9.74 11.83
CA PRO A 146 -2.99 8.72 12.84
C PRO A 146 -4.47 8.32 12.86
N VAL A 147 -4.75 7.06 13.20
CA VAL A 147 -6.10 6.65 13.57
C VAL A 147 -6.38 7.17 14.99
N ARG A 148 -7.53 7.80 15.22
CA ARG A 148 -7.93 8.20 16.57
C ARG A 148 -8.87 7.18 17.16
N VAL A 149 -8.54 6.71 18.36
CA VAL A 149 -9.31 5.72 19.09
C VAL A 149 -10.04 6.43 20.22
N ARG A 150 -11.37 6.35 20.25
CA ARG A 150 -12.17 6.87 21.36
C ARG A 150 -12.18 5.83 22.47
N VAL A 151 -11.69 6.21 23.64
CA VAL A 151 -11.56 5.31 24.79
C VAL A 151 -12.28 5.86 26.01
N ARG A 152 -12.79 4.97 26.86
CA ARG A 152 -13.27 5.28 28.21
C ARG A 152 -12.36 4.58 29.23
N ASP A 153 -11.82 5.33 30.17
CA ASP A 153 -11.02 4.75 31.24
C ASP A 153 -11.88 4.20 32.39
N ALA A 154 -11.22 3.53 33.35
CA ALA A 154 -11.89 2.97 34.54
C ALA A 154 -12.61 4.02 35.41
N GLY A 155 -12.27 5.31 35.27
CA GLY A 155 -12.96 6.42 35.94
C GLY A 155 -14.22 6.88 35.19
N GLY A 156 -14.50 6.30 34.02
CA GLY A 156 -15.60 6.72 33.15
C GLY A 156 -15.26 7.92 32.26
N THR A 157 -13.99 8.37 32.24
CA THR A 157 -13.58 9.54 31.44
C THR A 157 -13.34 9.12 30.01
N GLU A 158 -14.01 9.78 29.06
CA GLU A 158 -13.80 9.57 27.63
C GLU A 158 -12.72 10.49 27.07
N ARG A 159 -11.88 9.95 26.20
CA ARG A 159 -10.83 10.72 25.48
C ARG A 159 -10.53 10.10 24.11
N LEU A 160 -9.90 10.88 23.25
CA LEU A 160 -9.33 10.40 21.98
C LEU A 160 -7.83 10.14 22.17
N VAL A 161 -7.39 8.98 21.71
CA VAL A 161 -5.98 8.55 21.71
C VAL A 161 -5.56 8.36 20.27
N GLU A 162 -4.51 9.06 19.85
CA GLU A 162 -3.93 8.85 18.52
C GLU A 162 -3.03 7.63 18.56
N VAL A 163 -3.28 6.68 17.65
CA VAL A 163 -2.42 5.53 17.45
C VAL A 163 -1.81 5.63 16.06
N GLY A 164 -0.48 5.55 15.99
CA GLY A 164 0.22 5.50 14.70
C GLY A 164 -0.13 4.19 14.01
N ALA A 165 -0.42 4.23 12.70
CA ALA A 165 -0.48 3.02 11.91
C ALA A 165 0.94 2.48 11.71
N LEU A 166 1.13 1.16 11.80
CA LEU A 166 2.40 0.58 11.41
C LEU A 166 2.54 0.74 9.88
N PRO A 167 3.59 1.39 9.37
CA PRO A 167 3.70 1.75 7.95
C PRO A 167 3.66 0.52 7.02
N ASP A 168 4.07 -0.65 7.50
CA ASP A 168 4.10 -1.89 6.71
C ASP A 168 2.75 -2.64 6.66
N PHE A 169 1.73 -2.22 7.43
CA PHE A 169 0.47 -2.97 7.60
C PHE A 169 -0.78 -2.20 7.18
N GLY A 170 -0.57 -1.17 6.36
CA GLY A 170 -1.62 -0.29 5.87
C GLY A 170 -2.06 0.76 6.89
N GLY A 171 -2.26 1.98 6.38
CA GLY A 171 -2.61 3.15 7.18
C GLY A 171 -3.99 3.70 6.84
N ALA A 172 -4.45 4.68 7.62
CA ALA A 172 -5.68 5.40 7.32
C ALA A 172 -5.66 6.00 5.90
N LEU A 173 -4.50 6.45 5.44
CA LEU A 173 -4.31 6.93 4.07
C LEU A 173 -4.53 5.85 3.02
N GLU A 174 -4.08 4.62 3.24
CA GLU A 174 -4.28 3.55 2.25
C GLU A 174 -5.76 3.22 2.11
N VAL A 175 -6.49 3.18 3.24
CA VAL A 175 -7.94 2.95 3.25
C VAL A 175 -8.68 4.10 2.56
N TRP A 176 -8.36 5.35 2.92
CA TRP A 176 -8.96 6.54 2.31
C TRP A 176 -8.61 6.63 0.82
N GLY A 177 -7.34 6.46 0.46
CA GLY A 177 -6.85 6.53 -0.91
C GLY A 177 -7.30 5.36 -1.78
N TYR A 178 -7.66 4.21 -1.20
CA TYR A 178 -8.33 3.12 -1.91
C TYR A 178 -9.78 3.49 -2.21
N VAL A 179 -10.51 3.98 -1.20
CA VAL A 179 -11.93 4.38 -1.33
C VAL A 179 -12.11 5.58 -2.27
N CYS A 180 -11.27 6.60 -2.09
CA CYS A 180 -11.30 7.84 -2.84
C CYS A 180 -10.43 7.79 -4.10
N ARG A 181 -9.92 6.61 -4.48
CA ARG A 181 -9.24 6.46 -5.75
C ARG A 181 -10.26 6.72 -6.85
N GLY A 182 -9.98 7.74 -7.67
CA GLY A 182 -10.71 7.91 -8.92
C GLY A 182 -10.55 6.67 -9.80
N PRO A 183 -11.33 6.58 -10.89
CA PRO A 183 -11.21 5.51 -11.85
C PRO A 183 -9.75 5.37 -12.30
N GLU A 184 -9.12 4.22 -12.01
CA GLU A 184 -7.77 3.88 -12.45
C GLU A 184 -7.85 2.72 -13.44
N LEU A 185 -7.40 2.97 -14.68
CA LEU A 185 -7.36 1.93 -15.70
C LEU A 185 -6.11 1.09 -15.49
N VAL A 186 -6.30 -0.17 -15.14
CA VAL A 186 -5.23 -1.15 -15.00
C VAL A 186 -5.29 -2.17 -16.14
N PHE A 187 -4.13 -2.69 -16.52
CA PHE A 187 -3.97 -3.74 -17.52
C PHE A 187 -3.47 -5.01 -16.82
N PRO A 188 -4.35 -5.77 -16.15
CA PRO A 188 -3.94 -6.95 -15.40
C PRO A 188 -3.39 -8.03 -16.33
N GLY A 189 -2.17 -8.48 -16.03
CA GLY A 189 -1.51 -9.55 -16.78
C GLY A 189 -0.97 -9.11 -18.15
N GLY A 190 -0.58 -10.10 -18.96
CA GLY A 190 -0.15 -9.89 -20.34
C GLY A 190 -1.29 -10.17 -21.32
N ALA A 191 -1.22 -9.62 -22.53
CA ALA A 191 -2.23 -9.90 -23.54
C ALA A 191 -2.17 -11.37 -23.98
N THR A 192 -3.34 -11.98 -24.21
CA THR A 192 -3.42 -13.26 -24.91
C THR A 192 -3.38 -13.01 -26.40
N VAL A 193 -2.82 -13.96 -27.17
CA VAL A 193 -2.56 -13.77 -28.60
C VAL A 193 -3.18 -14.89 -29.42
N ARG A 194 -3.84 -14.51 -30.51
CA ARG A 194 -4.37 -15.41 -31.53
C ARG A 194 -3.86 -14.99 -32.90
N VAL A 195 -3.14 -15.87 -33.58
CA VAL A 195 -2.80 -15.69 -34.98
C VAL A 195 -3.98 -16.12 -35.84
N ASN A 196 -4.35 -15.30 -36.81
CA ASN A 196 -5.48 -15.53 -37.70
C ASN A 196 -5.01 -16.17 -39.02
N ASP A 197 -5.92 -16.89 -39.67
CA ASP A 197 -5.63 -17.58 -40.94
C ASP A 197 -5.31 -16.61 -42.09
N ASP A 198 -5.78 -15.36 -42.00
CA ASP A 198 -5.52 -14.30 -42.97
C ASP A 198 -4.16 -13.59 -42.75
N GLY A 199 -3.38 -14.04 -41.78
CA GLY A 199 -2.07 -13.48 -41.44
C GLY A 199 -2.13 -12.29 -40.49
N SER A 200 -3.31 -11.85 -40.08
CA SER A 200 -3.45 -10.86 -38.99
C SER A 200 -3.21 -11.51 -37.62
N VAL A 201 -2.96 -10.68 -36.60
CA VAL A 201 -2.81 -11.12 -35.21
C VAL A 201 -3.86 -10.41 -34.37
N THR A 202 -4.60 -11.14 -33.54
CA THR A 202 -5.49 -10.55 -32.54
C THR A 202 -4.87 -10.70 -31.16
N THR A 203 -4.67 -9.59 -30.46
CA THR A 203 -4.29 -9.56 -29.05
C THR A 203 -5.51 -9.22 -28.21
N THR A 204 -5.83 -10.02 -27.21
CA THR A 204 -6.86 -9.68 -26.23
C THR A 204 -6.20 -9.13 -24.98
N LEU A 205 -6.44 -7.85 -24.72
CA LEU A 205 -5.97 -7.12 -23.55
C LEU A 205 -7.04 -7.17 -22.48
N GLN A 206 -6.70 -7.63 -21.28
CA GLN A 206 -7.58 -7.42 -20.15
C GLN A 206 -7.38 -5.99 -19.65
N VAL A 207 -8.46 -5.23 -19.60
CA VAL A 207 -8.51 -3.90 -19.00
C VAL A 207 -9.45 -3.96 -17.81
N ALA A 208 -9.06 -3.35 -16.69
CA ALA A 208 -9.88 -3.34 -15.49
C ALA A 208 -9.96 -1.94 -14.90
N ASN A 209 -11.12 -1.65 -14.32
CA ASN A 209 -11.33 -0.45 -13.54
C ASN A 209 -11.21 -0.85 -12.06
N SER A 210 -10.08 -0.51 -11.43
CA SER A 210 -9.86 -0.76 -10.01
C SER A 210 -10.46 0.33 -9.11
N GLY A 211 -11.19 1.30 -9.69
CA GLY A 211 -11.90 2.32 -8.95
C GLY A 211 -13.31 1.89 -8.55
N SER A 212 -13.90 2.68 -7.65
CA SER A 212 -15.24 2.48 -7.10
C SER A 212 -16.36 3.02 -7.99
N GLU A 213 -16.05 3.90 -8.95
CA GLU A 213 -17.00 4.51 -9.88
C GLU A 213 -16.86 3.96 -11.31
N PRO A 214 -17.93 3.97 -12.14
CA PRO A 214 -17.82 3.65 -13.56
C PRO A 214 -16.82 4.55 -14.28
N MET A 215 -16.09 3.97 -15.24
CA MET A 215 -15.07 4.68 -16.01
C MET A 215 -15.42 4.68 -17.49
N GLU A 216 -15.58 5.87 -18.08
CA GLU A 216 -15.64 6.02 -19.53
C GLU A 216 -14.23 5.99 -20.12
N ILE A 217 -13.99 5.11 -21.10
CA ILE A 217 -12.82 5.15 -21.97
C ILE A 217 -13.22 5.87 -23.25
N SER A 218 -12.76 7.11 -23.40
CA SER A 218 -13.11 7.99 -24.52
C SER A 218 -12.12 7.90 -25.68
N ARG A 219 -10.94 7.32 -25.45
CA ARG A 219 -9.94 7.01 -26.48
C ARG A 219 -9.28 5.67 -26.18
N PHE A 220 -9.08 4.86 -27.21
CA PHE A 220 -8.33 3.61 -27.15
C PHE A 220 -7.71 3.34 -28.52
N GLN A 221 -6.46 3.75 -28.70
CA GLN A 221 -5.77 3.70 -29.99
C GLN A 221 -4.37 3.14 -29.86
N THR A 222 -3.84 2.60 -30.95
CA THR A 222 -2.52 1.95 -30.94
C THR A 222 -1.49 2.80 -31.66
N LEU A 223 -0.33 3.00 -31.04
CA LEU A 223 0.82 3.67 -31.62
C LEU A 223 1.80 2.62 -32.14
N ALA A 224 1.70 2.27 -33.42
CA ALA A 224 2.53 1.25 -34.06
C ALA A 224 2.77 1.58 -35.55
N PRO A 225 3.83 2.32 -35.89
CA PRO A 225 4.13 2.69 -37.28
C PRO A 225 4.21 1.47 -38.22
N GLY A 226 3.53 1.55 -39.36
CA GLY A 226 3.49 0.47 -40.35
C GLY A 226 2.48 -0.65 -40.04
N LEU A 227 1.82 -0.58 -38.89
CA LEU A 227 0.69 -1.45 -38.54
C LEU A 227 -0.62 -0.64 -38.52
N SER A 228 -1.73 -1.31 -38.78
CA SER A 228 -3.09 -0.80 -38.55
C SER A 228 -3.82 -1.73 -37.61
N THR A 229 -4.70 -1.15 -36.79
CA THR A 229 -5.47 -1.89 -35.80
C THR A 229 -6.96 -1.68 -35.96
N THR A 230 -7.72 -2.72 -35.63
CA THR A 230 -9.14 -2.66 -35.36
C THR A 230 -9.34 -3.02 -33.89
N GLY A 231 -9.81 -2.07 -33.09
CA GLY A 231 -10.00 -2.19 -31.64
C GLY A 231 -11.47 -2.03 -31.23
N PRO A 232 -11.74 -1.82 -29.93
CA PRO A 232 -13.10 -1.57 -29.44
C PRO A 232 -13.67 -0.27 -30.00
N GLU A 233 -14.99 -0.19 -30.12
CA GLU A 233 -15.68 1.07 -30.39
C GLU A 233 -15.59 1.97 -29.15
N VAL A 234 -15.18 3.22 -29.34
CA VAL A 234 -15.13 4.24 -28.29
C VAL A 234 -16.22 5.30 -28.51
N PRO A 235 -16.78 5.89 -27.43
CA PRO A 235 -16.49 5.58 -26.03
C PRO A 235 -17.13 4.26 -25.58
N PHE A 236 -16.52 3.60 -24.59
CA PHE A 236 -17.15 2.49 -23.87
C PHE A 236 -16.93 2.64 -22.36
N GLU A 237 -17.80 2.02 -21.57
CA GLU A 237 -17.77 2.12 -20.11
C GLU A 237 -17.20 0.84 -19.49
N LEU A 238 -16.35 0.99 -18.48
CA LEU A 238 -15.88 -0.08 -17.60
C LEU A 238 -16.57 0.06 -16.24
N PRO A 239 -17.40 -0.93 -15.85
CA PRO A 239 -17.98 -0.94 -14.53
C PRO A 239 -16.90 -0.96 -13.43
N PRO A 240 -17.22 -0.43 -12.25
CA PRO A 240 -16.29 -0.40 -11.12
C PRO A 240 -15.98 -1.83 -10.64
N ASN A 241 -14.71 -2.05 -10.27
CA ASN A 241 -14.18 -3.34 -9.83
C ASN A 241 -14.38 -4.50 -10.83
N GLU A 242 -14.59 -4.20 -12.12
CA GLU A 242 -14.73 -5.19 -13.18
C GLU A 242 -13.57 -5.14 -14.18
N ALA A 243 -13.41 -6.25 -14.90
CA ALA A 243 -12.44 -6.42 -15.98
C ALA A 243 -13.16 -6.78 -17.29
N LEU A 244 -12.70 -6.21 -18.39
CA LEU A 244 -13.17 -6.49 -19.74
C LEU A 244 -12.01 -6.98 -20.61
N ASP A 245 -12.29 -7.99 -21.42
CA ASP A 245 -11.39 -8.44 -22.46
C ASP A 245 -11.60 -7.61 -23.73
N VAL A 246 -10.57 -6.84 -24.10
CA VAL A 246 -10.57 -5.93 -25.25
C VAL A 246 -9.73 -6.53 -26.38
N PRO A 247 -10.37 -7.05 -27.45
CA PRO A 247 -9.65 -7.56 -28.60
C PRO A 247 -9.13 -6.40 -29.48
N VAL A 248 -7.86 -6.49 -29.86
CA VAL A 248 -7.22 -5.61 -30.84
C VAL A 248 -6.64 -6.47 -31.95
N THR A 249 -7.12 -6.29 -33.18
CA THR A 249 -6.62 -7.02 -34.35
C THR A 249 -5.65 -6.14 -35.13
N TRP A 250 -4.47 -6.68 -35.39
CA TRP A 250 -3.31 -6.02 -35.99
C TRP A 250 -3.10 -6.53 -37.41
N THR A 251 -2.81 -5.60 -38.31
CA THR A 251 -2.48 -5.87 -39.71
C THR A 251 -1.30 -5.01 -40.14
N VAL A 252 -0.48 -5.51 -41.05
CA VAL A 252 0.62 -4.72 -41.62
C VAL A 252 0.08 -3.86 -42.77
N THR A 253 0.43 -2.57 -42.77
CA THR A 253 0.01 -1.61 -43.80
C THR A 253 1.17 -0.96 -44.55
N ASP A 254 2.35 -0.83 -43.93
CA ASP A 254 3.58 -0.35 -44.58
C ASP A 254 4.78 -1.13 -44.05
N CYS A 255 5.32 -2.06 -44.86
CA CYS A 255 6.46 -2.88 -44.50
C CYS A 255 7.72 -2.08 -44.18
N ARG A 256 7.96 -0.95 -44.87
CA ARG A 256 9.16 -0.13 -44.62
C ARG A 256 9.11 0.49 -43.23
N LEU A 257 7.93 0.89 -42.76
CA LEU A 257 7.75 1.41 -41.40
C LEU A 257 7.71 0.28 -40.37
N ALA A 258 7.00 -0.81 -40.65
CA ALA A 258 6.87 -1.94 -39.72
C ALA A 258 8.23 -2.59 -39.40
N LEU A 259 9.12 -2.70 -40.39
CA LEU A 259 10.48 -3.24 -40.22
C LEU A 259 11.41 -2.35 -39.37
N GLN A 260 11.08 -1.07 -39.16
CA GLN A 260 11.83 -0.23 -38.22
C GLN A 260 11.61 -0.64 -36.77
N TRP A 261 10.52 -1.36 -36.52
CA TRP A 261 10.13 -1.90 -35.23
C TRP A 261 10.23 -0.90 -34.07
N VAL A 262 9.22 -0.03 -33.98
CA VAL A 262 8.97 0.77 -32.77
C VAL A 262 8.05 -0.05 -31.88
N ALA A 263 8.41 -0.22 -30.60
CA ALA A 263 7.62 -1.00 -29.66
C ALA A 263 6.17 -0.46 -29.62
N PRO A 264 5.16 -1.31 -29.88
CA PRO A 264 3.79 -0.85 -29.99
C PRO A 264 3.22 -0.52 -28.61
N GLU A 265 2.49 0.59 -28.54
CA GLU A 265 1.82 1.06 -27.31
C GLU A 265 0.33 1.26 -27.55
N ILE A 266 -0.45 1.16 -26.48
CA ILE A 266 -1.85 1.55 -26.43
C ILE A 266 -1.93 2.93 -25.77
N GLU A 267 -2.37 3.93 -26.51
CA GLU A 267 -2.76 5.22 -25.96
C GLU A 267 -4.26 5.19 -25.62
N TYR A 268 -4.60 5.59 -24.41
CA TYR A 268 -5.98 5.65 -23.95
C TYR A 268 -6.28 6.96 -23.25
N SER A 269 -7.57 7.24 -23.09
CA SER A 269 -8.05 8.37 -22.30
C SER A 269 -9.23 7.92 -21.45
N ILE A 270 -9.16 8.21 -20.15
CA ILE A 270 -10.22 7.94 -19.17
C ILE A 270 -10.97 9.22 -18.82
N GLY A 271 -12.27 9.12 -18.57
CA GLY A 271 -13.15 10.23 -18.25
C GLY A 271 -13.80 10.89 -19.47
N SER A 272 -14.84 11.69 -19.20
CA SER A 272 -15.69 12.32 -20.20
C SER A 272 -15.37 13.82 -20.40
N GLY A 273 -15.33 14.27 -21.66
CA GLY A 273 -15.26 15.71 -21.97
C GLY A 273 -13.96 16.40 -21.51
N THR A 274 -14.08 17.47 -20.72
CA THR A 274 -12.95 18.34 -20.32
C THR A 274 -12.08 17.77 -19.19
N THR A 275 -12.50 16.69 -18.54
CA THR A 275 -11.77 16.02 -17.44
C THR A 275 -11.06 14.75 -17.90
N SER A 276 -10.81 14.62 -19.21
CA SER A 276 -10.15 13.47 -19.80
C SER A 276 -8.67 13.39 -19.39
N MET A 277 -8.25 12.23 -18.89
CA MET A 277 -6.87 11.96 -18.47
C MET A 277 -6.21 10.98 -19.46
N PRO A 278 -5.14 11.36 -20.15
CA PRO A 278 -4.44 10.47 -21.07
C PRO A 278 -3.56 9.47 -20.33
N GLY A 279 -3.39 8.28 -20.90
CA GLY A 279 -2.48 7.25 -20.44
C GLY A 279 -1.90 6.43 -21.58
N TRP A 280 -0.85 5.68 -21.28
CA TRP A 280 -0.12 4.83 -22.23
C TRP A 280 0.19 3.48 -21.60
N HIS A 281 -0.01 2.41 -22.36
CA HIS A 281 0.31 1.05 -21.94
C HIS A 281 1.16 0.34 -23.02
N PRO A 282 2.41 -0.05 -22.72
CA PRO A 282 3.25 -0.75 -23.67
C PRO A 282 2.77 -2.19 -23.87
N LEU A 283 2.74 -2.67 -25.11
CA LEU A 283 2.54 -4.09 -25.36
C LEU A 283 3.84 -4.84 -25.13
N THR A 284 3.79 -5.85 -24.28
CA THR A 284 4.96 -6.61 -23.85
C THR A 284 4.79 -8.11 -24.07
N GLY A 285 5.89 -8.84 -23.94
CA GLY A 285 5.90 -10.30 -23.89
C GLY A 285 5.38 -10.96 -25.17
N ALA A 286 4.45 -11.91 -25.02
CA ALA A 286 3.95 -12.75 -26.11
C ALA A 286 3.30 -11.93 -27.24
N ALA A 287 2.55 -10.88 -26.90
CA ALA A 287 1.94 -10.00 -27.90
C ALA A 287 3.00 -9.34 -28.78
N GLN A 288 4.04 -8.79 -28.15
CA GLN A 288 5.13 -8.15 -28.87
C GLN A 288 5.86 -9.13 -29.79
N ALA A 289 6.16 -10.34 -29.30
CA ALA A 289 6.83 -11.38 -30.09
C ALA A 289 6.00 -11.80 -31.33
N GLU A 290 4.71 -12.05 -31.17
CA GLU A 290 3.85 -12.45 -32.29
C GLU A 290 3.64 -11.34 -33.31
N LEU A 291 3.62 -10.07 -32.88
CA LEU A 291 3.60 -8.94 -33.81
C LEU A 291 4.88 -8.85 -34.63
N ILE A 292 6.06 -9.12 -34.05
CA ILE A 292 7.32 -9.21 -34.80
C ILE A 292 7.24 -10.34 -35.83
N LEU A 293 6.77 -11.52 -35.42
CA LEU A 293 6.64 -12.69 -36.31
C LEU A 293 5.62 -12.44 -37.44
N MET A 294 4.56 -11.69 -37.17
CA MET A 294 3.62 -11.24 -38.19
C MET A 294 4.29 -10.32 -39.20
N VAL A 295 5.06 -9.33 -38.74
CA VAL A 295 5.80 -8.41 -39.61
C VAL A 295 6.81 -9.18 -40.48
N ASP A 296 7.57 -10.11 -39.88
CA ASP A 296 8.52 -10.95 -40.61
C ASP A 296 7.82 -11.81 -41.68
N ARG A 297 6.70 -12.44 -41.34
CA ARG A 297 5.92 -13.26 -42.30
C ARG A 297 5.36 -12.45 -43.46
N VAL A 298 4.89 -11.23 -43.21
CA VAL A 298 4.24 -10.39 -44.23
C VAL A 298 5.27 -9.61 -45.06
N CYS A 299 6.38 -9.18 -44.47
CA CYS A 299 7.35 -8.29 -45.08
C CYS A 299 8.70 -8.94 -45.41
N GLY A 300 9.03 -10.06 -44.77
CA GLY A 300 10.31 -10.76 -44.92
C GLY A 300 10.51 -11.41 -46.29
N ASP A 301 9.43 -11.66 -47.03
CA ASP A 301 9.46 -12.16 -48.41
C ASP A 301 9.51 -11.04 -49.48
N GLY A 302 9.67 -9.77 -49.06
CA GLY A 302 9.78 -8.63 -49.97
C GLY A 302 11.18 -8.53 -50.63
N PRO A 303 11.28 -8.21 -51.94
CA PRO A 303 12.54 -8.13 -52.68
C PRO A 303 13.50 -7.03 -52.23
#